data_AF-A0A8J2QHA2-F1
#
_entry.id   AF-A0A8J2QHA2-F1
#
_cell.length_a   1.000
_cell.length_b   1.000
_cell.length_c   1.000
_cell.angle_alpha   90.00
_cell.angle_beta   90.00
_cell.angle_gamma   90.00
#
_symmetry.space_group_name_H-M   'P 1'
#
loop_
_entity.id
_entity.type
_entity.pdbx_description
1 polymer ?
#
loop_
_entity_poly.entity_id
_entity_poly.type
_entity_poly.pdbx_seq_one_letter_code
_entity_poly.pdbx_strand_id
1 'polypeptide(L)'
;MVFNKSYSIVDGGGAHTSEDSCDPQELKVCVDGIPRTAVGLPRTREELDKHCLAYQTGMSCMDTWIKRCLPTDGQEIIQQKIGGARALMTYLCTNDTALRRDILKEPSCWSLVSSDWSVMIARKSDERFATDKLNELL
;
A
#
# COMPACT_ATOMS: atom_id res chain seq x y z
N MET A 1 37.68 -15.63 5.34
CA MET A 1 37.88 -14.55 6.33
C MET A 1 36.56 -14.35 7.05
N VAL A 2 36.60 -14.47 8.36
CA VAL A 2 35.44 -14.39 9.28
C VAL A 2 35.02 -12.93 9.45
N PHE A 3 33.71 -12.72 9.57
CA PHE A 3 33.02 -11.45 9.79
C PHE A 3 33.56 -10.65 10.98
N ASN A 4 33.72 -9.34 10.82
CA ASN A 4 33.55 -8.40 11.92
C ASN A 4 33.16 -7.02 11.37
N LYS A 5 31.89 -6.63 11.48
CA LYS A 5 31.48 -5.23 11.36
C LYS A 5 30.72 -4.86 12.61
N SER A 6 31.46 -4.32 13.56
CA SER A 6 30.98 -3.78 14.82
C SER A 6 29.90 -2.73 14.56
N TYR A 7 28.68 -2.96 15.02
CA TYR A 7 27.65 -1.94 15.08
C TYR A 7 27.94 -1.08 16.32
N SER A 8 28.37 0.16 16.11
CA SER A 8 28.47 1.15 17.19
C SER A 8 27.16 1.91 17.25
N ILE A 9 26.41 1.71 18.34
CA ILE A 9 25.29 2.55 18.74
C ILE A 9 25.89 3.84 19.29
N VAL A 10 25.72 4.96 18.58
CA VAL A 10 26.03 6.28 19.12
C VAL A 10 24.76 6.81 19.80
N ASP A 11 24.82 6.86 21.12
CA ASP A 11 23.93 7.65 21.96
C ASP A 11 24.34 9.11 21.80
N GLY A 12 23.42 9.93 21.31
CA GLY A 12 23.64 11.34 21.04
C GLY A 12 22.39 12.13 21.41
N GLY A 13 22.33 12.58 22.66
CA GLY A 13 21.30 13.47 23.17
C GLY A 13 21.19 14.75 22.35
N GLY A 14 20.04 14.92 21.71
CA GLY A 14 19.57 16.16 21.11
C GLY A 14 18.09 16.29 21.42
N ALA A 15 17.66 17.46 21.88
CA ALA A 15 16.26 17.75 22.14
C ALA A 15 15.48 17.73 20.81
N HIS A 16 14.89 16.58 20.48
CA HIS A 16 13.98 16.42 19.35
C HIS A 16 12.59 16.90 19.78
N THR A 17 12.16 18.03 19.24
CA THR A 17 10.74 18.33 19.12
C THR A 17 10.11 17.21 18.29
N SER A 18 9.04 16.63 18.80
CA SER A 18 8.32 15.46 18.30
C SER A 18 7.69 15.68 16.91
N GLU A 19 8.50 15.74 15.85
CA GLU A 19 8.05 15.89 14.46
C GLU A 19 8.71 14.90 13.48
N ASP A 20 9.75 14.18 13.92
CA ASP A 20 10.52 13.18 13.14
C ASP A 20 10.32 11.75 13.65
N SER A 21 9.15 11.41 14.16
CA SER A 21 8.90 10.05 14.65
C SER A 21 8.62 9.11 13.49
N CYS A 22 9.44 8.06 13.36
CA CYS A 22 9.19 6.94 12.46
C CYS A 22 8.36 5.83 13.10
N ASP A 23 7.52 6.22 14.05
CA ASP A 23 6.60 5.35 14.74
C ASP A 23 5.59 4.73 13.74
N PRO A 24 5.54 3.39 13.63
CA PRO A 24 4.52 2.69 12.86
C PRO A 24 3.08 3.07 13.24
N GLN A 25 2.86 3.56 14.47
CA GLN A 25 1.54 3.97 14.94
C GLN A 25 1.00 5.20 14.18
N GLU A 26 1.86 6.12 13.74
CA GLU A 26 1.44 7.25 12.91
C GLU A 26 0.91 6.79 11.55
N LEU A 27 1.62 5.84 10.93
CA LEU A 27 1.19 5.22 9.68
C LEU A 27 -0.14 4.49 9.88
N LYS A 28 -0.28 3.76 11.00
CA LYS A 28 -1.53 3.06 11.34
C LYS A 28 -2.71 4.01 11.46
N VAL A 29 -2.57 5.13 12.18
CA VAL A 29 -3.64 6.13 12.32
C VAL A 29 -4.06 6.69 10.96
N CYS A 30 -3.10 6.96 10.08
CA CYS A 30 -3.40 7.45 8.73
C CYS A 30 -4.15 6.40 7.90
N VAL A 31 -3.70 5.13 7.96
CA VAL A 31 -4.33 4.01 7.25
C VAL A 31 -5.73 3.70 7.79
N ASP A 32 -5.95 3.80 9.09
CA ASP A 32 -7.26 3.60 9.72
C ASP A 32 -8.28 4.67 9.30
N GLY A 33 -7.81 5.84 8.84
CA GLY A 33 -8.63 6.92 8.29
C GLY A 33 -9.05 6.73 6.82
N ILE A 34 -8.57 5.69 6.13
CA ILE A 34 -8.90 5.45 4.73
C ILE A 34 -10.40 5.12 4.58
N PRO A 35 -11.12 5.76 3.63
CA PRO A 35 -12.51 5.43 3.35
C PRO A 35 -12.70 3.95 3.04
N ARG A 36 -13.68 3.32 3.71
CA ARG A 36 -14.02 1.91 3.45
C ARG A 36 -14.70 1.76 2.10
N THR A 37 -14.28 0.76 1.34
CA THR A 37 -14.87 0.41 0.05
C THR A 37 -15.38 -1.02 0.08
N ALA A 38 -16.27 -1.37 -0.84
CA ALA A 38 -16.71 -2.75 -1.00
C ALA A 38 -15.50 -3.63 -1.36
N VAL A 39 -15.49 -4.87 -0.85
CA VAL A 39 -14.44 -5.82 -1.23
C VAL A 39 -14.74 -6.35 -2.63
N GLY A 40 -13.75 -6.28 -3.52
CA GLY A 40 -13.83 -6.80 -4.88
C GLY A 40 -13.73 -5.72 -5.94
N LEU A 41 -14.12 -6.08 -7.16
CA LEU A 41 -14.10 -5.18 -8.31
C LEU A 41 -15.29 -4.21 -8.27
N PRO A 42 -15.07 -2.90 -8.55
CA PRO A 42 -16.16 -1.95 -8.66
C PRO A 42 -17.03 -2.28 -9.87
N ARG A 43 -18.35 -2.21 -9.67
CA ARG A 43 -19.37 -2.48 -10.71
C ARG A 43 -20.02 -1.21 -11.22
N THR A 44 -19.90 -0.12 -10.48
CA THR A 44 -20.40 1.19 -10.88
C THR A 44 -19.27 2.23 -10.86
N ARG A 45 -19.53 3.38 -11.49
CA ARG A 45 -18.60 4.51 -11.50
C ARG A 45 -18.40 5.07 -10.10
N GLU A 46 -19.46 5.14 -9.31
CA GLU A 46 -19.44 5.63 -7.93
C GLU A 46 -18.63 4.71 -7.03
N GLU A 47 -18.74 3.40 -7.22
CA GLU A 47 -17.88 2.43 -6.52
C GLU A 47 -16.42 2.62 -6.92
N LEU A 48 -16.13 2.72 -8.23
CA LEU A 48 -14.78 2.95 -8.73
C LEU A 48 -14.17 4.23 -8.15
N ASP A 49 -14.95 5.30 -8.06
CA ASP A 49 -14.50 6.59 -7.52
C ASP A 49 -14.19 6.50 -6.02
N LYS A 50 -14.98 5.74 -5.25
CA LYS A 50 -14.68 5.45 -3.85
C LYS A 50 -13.40 4.63 -3.70
N HIS A 51 -13.18 3.62 -4.55
CA HIS A 51 -11.94 2.84 -4.59
C HIS A 51 -10.73 3.71 -4.92
N CYS A 52 -10.87 4.64 -5.87
CA CYS A 52 -9.80 5.56 -6.22
C CYS A 52 -9.47 6.56 -5.13
N LEU A 53 -10.49 7.08 -4.43
CA LEU A 53 -10.29 7.94 -3.27
C LEU A 53 -9.54 7.19 -2.15
N ALA A 54 -10.00 5.98 -1.80
CA ALA A 54 -9.35 5.16 -0.79
C ALA A 54 -7.90 4.83 -1.14
N TYR A 55 -7.64 4.48 -2.41
CA TYR A 55 -6.30 4.21 -2.91
C TYR A 55 -5.38 5.44 -2.84
N GLN A 56 -5.86 6.61 -3.28
CA GLN A 56 -5.07 7.85 -3.24
C GLN A 56 -4.75 8.27 -1.81
N THR A 57 -5.72 8.19 -0.89
CA THR A 57 -5.50 8.47 0.54
C THR A 57 -4.48 7.51 1.14
N GLY A 58 -4.63 6.20 0.93
CA GLY A 58 -3.69 5.20 1.44
C GLY A 58 -2.28 5.34 0.87
N MET A 59 -2.16 5.61 -0.43
CA MET A 59 -0.87 5.88 -1.07
C MET A 59 -0.21 7.15 -0.50
N SER A 60 -0.97 8.19 -0.20
CA SER A 60 -0.45 9.40 0.43
C SER A 60 0.09 9.12 1.84
N CYS A 61 -0.60 8.29 2.64
CA CYS A 61 -0.11 7.86 3.96
C CYS A 61 1.23 7.12 3.83
N MET A 62 1.28 6.13 2.94
CA MET A 62 2.47 5.31 2.70
C MET A 62 3.63 6.14 2.16
N ASP A 63 3.41 6.97 1.13
CA ASP A 63 4.48 7.77 0.51
C ASP A 63 5.11 8.76 1.48
N THR A 64 4.30 9.44 2.30
CA THR A 64 4.80 10.37 3.32
C THR A 64 5.66 9.64 4.34
N TRP A 65 5.19 8.49 4.82
CA TRP A 65 5.93 7.69 5.80
C TRP A 65 7.22 7.10 5.21
N ILE A 66 7.16 6.50 4.02
CA ILE A 66 8.32 5.92 3.31
C ILE A 66 9.40 6.97 3.07
N LYS A 67 9.03 8.15 2.57
CA LYS A 67 9.99 9.23 2.29
C LYS A 67 10.70 9.73 3.54
N ARG A 68 9.98 9.77 4.66
CA ARG A 68 10.51 10.23 5.94
C ARG A 68 11.37 9.17 6.63
N CYS A 69 10.96 7.90 6.56
CA CYS A 69 11.44 6.87 7.47
C CYS A 69 12.29 5.77 6.86
N LEU A 70 12.31 5.65 5.54
CA LEU A 70 13.12 4.63 4.87
C LEU A 70 14.33 5.24 4.16
N PRO A 71 15.51 4.59 4.28
CA PRO A 71 16.65 4.94 3.45
C PRO A 71 16.37 4.65 1.99
N THR A 72 17.12 5.25 1.07
CA THR A 72 16.92 5.15 -0.39
C THR A 72 16.73 3.72 -0.87
N ASP A 73 17.57 2.77 -0.44
CA ASP A 73 17.47 1.36 -0.81
C ASP A 73 16.13 0.73 -0.38
N GLY A 74 15.63 1.10 0.81
CA GLY A 74 14.33 0.66 1.30
C GLY A 74 13.17 1.24 0.48
N GLN A 75 13.30 2.49 0.02
CA GLN A 75 12.33 3.11 -0.88
C GLN A 75 12.29 2.39 -2.23
N GLU A 76 13.46 2.10 -2.82
CA GLU A 76 13.58 1.36 -4.08
C GLU A 76 12.95 -0.03 -4.00
N ILE A 77 13.24 -0.77 -2.92
CA ILE A 77 12.64 -2.10 -2.70
C ILE A 77 11.12 -2.00 -2.66
N ILE A 78 10.55 -1.05 -1.92
CA ILE A 78 9.10 -0.89 -1.87
C ILE A 78 8.56 -0.53 -3.25
N GLN A 79 9.16 0.43 -3.96
CA GLN A 79 8.71 0.80 -5.31
C GLN A 79 8.78 -0.38 -6.28
N GLN A 80 9.78 -1.25 -6.18
CA GLN A 80 9.85 -2.47 -7.00
C GLN A 80 8.75 -3.48 -6.65
N LYS A 81 8.39 -3.62 -5.37
CA LYS A 81 7.34 -4.55 -4.93
C LYS A 81 5.93 -4.07 -5.28
N ILE A 82 5.66 -2.78 -5.17
CA ILE A 82 4.31 -2.22 -5.38
C ILE A 82 4.15 -1.51 -6.73
N GLY A 83 5.22 -1.28 -7.47
CA GLY A 83 5.24 -0.41 -8.66
C GLY A 83 4.24 -0.82 -9.73
N GLY A 84 4.09 -2.13 -9.98
CA GLY A 84 3.10 -2.63 -10.95
C GLY A 84 1.66 -2.32 -10.54
N ALA A 85 1.31 -2.60 -9.27
CA ALA A 85 0.00 -2.26 -8.73
C ALA A 85 -0.21 -0.74 -8.70
N ARG A 86 0.82 0.03 -8.36
CA ARG A 86 0.78 1.49 -8.30
C ARG A 86 0.53 2.10 -9.68
N ALA A 87 1.20 1.61 -10.71
CA ALA A 87 1.03 2.05 -12.08
C ALA A 87 -0.38 1.72 -12.60
N LEU A 88 -0.86 0.50 -12.35
CA LEU A 88 -2.21 0.08 -12.74
C LEU A 88 -3.28 0.96 -12.09
N MET A 89 -3.20 1.14 -10.77
CA MET A 89 -4.18 1.94 -10.02
C MET A 89 -4.10 3.42 -10.41
N THR A 90 -2.91 3.96 -10.66
CA THR A 90 -2.76 5.33 -11.21
C THR A 90 -3.46 5.47 -12.56
N TYR A 91 -3.26 4.50 -13.47
CA TYR A 91 -3.90 4.51 -14.78
C TYR A 91 -5.42 4.35 -14.67
N LEU A 92 -5.90 3.48 -13.79
CA LEU A 92 -7.32 3.28 -13.52
C LEU A 92 -8.00 4.50 -12.89
N CYS A 93 -7.31 5.20 -11.99
CA CYS A 93 -7.87 6.32 -11.23
C CYS A 93 -7.66 7.69 -11.87
N THR A 94 -6.91 7.76 -12.96
CA THR A 94 -6.82 8.96 -13.79
C THR A 94 -8.07 9.06 -14.66
N ASN A 95 -8.67 10.26 -14.74
CA ASN A 95 -9.82 10.47 -15.61
C ASN A 95 -9.47 10.23 -17.08
N ASP A 96 -10.46 9.82 -17.86
CA ASP A 96 -10.37 9.64 -19.32
C ASP A 96 -9.31 8.66 -19.81
N THR A 97 -8.84 7.74 -18.97
CA THR A 97 -8.06 6.60 -19.43
C THR A 97 -8.95 5.54 -20.08
N ALA A 98 -8.38 4.79 -21.03
CA ALA A 98 -9.10 3.68 -21.67
C ALA A 98 -9.54 2.65 -20.64
N LEU A 99 -8.65 2.29 -19.71
CA LEU A 99 -8.97 1.33 -18.66
C LEU A 99 -10.14 1.78 -17.79
N ARG A 100 -10.20 3.06 -17.37
CA ARG A 100 -11.30 3.58 -16.55
C ARG A 100 -12.64 3.55 -17.29
N ARG A 101 -12.65 3.80 -18.61
CA ARG A 101 -13.86 3.69 -19.43
C ARG A 101 -14.30 2.25 -19.66
N ASP A 102 -13.34 1.34 -19.77
CA ASP A 102 -13.59 -0.02 -20.23
C ASP A 102 -13.82 -1.02 -19.08
N ILE A 103 -13.30 -0.73 -17.89
CA ILE A 103 -13.43 -1.62 -16.72
C ILE A 103 -14.88 -1.88 -16.32
N LEU A 104 -15.79 -0.94 -16.60
CA LEU A 104 -17.21 -1.04 -16.27
C LEU A 104 -18.07 -1.59 -17.43
N LYS A 105 -17.50 -1.80 -18.63
CA LYS A 105 -18.28 -2.25 -19.79
C LYS A 105 -18.79 -3.69 -19.63
N GLU A 106 -17.95 -4.56 -19.09
CA GLU A 106 -18.25 -5.99 -18.94
C GLU A 106 -17.83 -6.50 -17.55
N PRO A 107 -18.58 -6.15 -16.49
CA PRO A 107 -18.25 -6.57 -15.12
C PRO A 107 -18.30 -8.09 -14.95
N SER A 108 -19.11 -8.80 -15.75
CA SER A 108 -19.18 -10.26 -15.81
C SER A 108 -17.95 -10.92 -16.43
N CYS A 109 -17.30 -10.28 -17.41
CA CYS A 109 -16.05 -10.81 -17.95
C CYS A 109 -14.93 -10.69 -16.91
N TRP A 110 -14.92 -9.60 -16.14
CA TRP A 110 -13.98 -9.44 -15.05
C TRP A 110 -14.23 -10.41 -13.90
N SER A 111 -15.47 -10.84 -13.64
CA SER A 111 -15.74 -11.82 -12.59
C SER A 111 -15.16 -13.21 -12.88
N LEU A 112 -14.96 -13.55 -14.15
CA LEU A 112 -14.28 -14.79 -14.56
C LEU A 112 -12.79 -14.72 -14.26
N VAL A 113 -12.16 -13.57 -14.54
CA VAL A 113 -10.76 -13.29 -14.17
C VAL A 113 -10.62 -13.10 -12.64
N SER A 114 -11.68 -12.66 -11.96
CA SER A 114 -11.68 -12.32 -10.52
C SER A 114 -12.17 -13.40 -9.57
N SER A 115 -12.62 -14.55 -10.09
CA SER A 115 -13.00 -15.70 -9.25
C SER A 115 -11.86 -16.09 -8.29
N ASP A 116 -10.62 -16.05 -8.78
CA ASP A 116 -9.41 -16.20 -7.96
C ASP A 116 -9.00 -14.93 -7.20
N TRP A 117 -9.27 -13.75 -7.77
CA TRP A 117 -8.84 -12.47 -7.20
C TRP A 117 -9.62 -12.08 -5.94
N SER A 118 -10.93 -12.31 -5.93
CA SER A 118 -11.81 -12.03 -4.78
C SER A 118 -11.52 -12.99 -3.63
N VAL A 119 -11.22 -14.26 -3.94
CA VAL A 119 -10.78 -15.28 -2.97
C VAL A 119 -9.40 -14.93 -2.42
N MET A 120 -8.46 -14.45 -3.25
CA MET A 120 -7.16 -13.98 -2.79
C MET A 120 -7.24 -12.73 -1.91
N ILE A 121 -8.05 -11.74 -2.27
CA ILE A 121 -8.23 -10.52 -1.46
C ILE A 121 -8.95 -10.84 -0.15
N ALA A 122 -9.95 -11.72 -0.17
CA ALA A 122 -10.61 -12.21 1.05
C ALA A 122 -9.62 -12.96 1.96
N ARG A 123 -8.71 -13.78 1.41
CA ARG A 123 -7.64 -14.42 2.19
C ARG A 123 -6.59 -13.45 2.73
N LYS A 124 -6.30 -12.36 2.01
CA LYS A 124 -5.30 -11.34 2.42
C LYS A 124 -5.85 -10.24 3.33
N SER A 125 -7.16 -10.08 3.42
CA SER A 125 -7.82 -9.17 4.37
C SER A 125 -7.97 -9.77 5.77
N ASP A 126 -7.58 -11.03 5.95
CA ASP A 126 -7.37 -11.62 7.27
C ASP A 126 -6.03 -11.09 7.82
N GLU A 127 -6.06 -10.29 8.89
CA GLU A 127 -4.91 -9.63 9.54
C GLU A 127 -3.71 -10.56 9.73
N ARG A 128 -3.95 -11.87 9.87
CA ARG A 128 -2.94 -12.91 10.04
C ARG A 128 -1.91 -12.99 8.91
N PHE A 129 -2.29 -12.80 7.65
CA PHE A 129 -1.36 -13.01 6.52
C PHE A 129 -0.27 -11.93 6.43
N ALA A 130 -0.56 -10.69 6.83
CA ALA A 130 0.41 -9.59 6.83
C ALA A 130 1.42 -9.73 7.97
N THR A 131 0.97 -10.15 9.17
CA THR A 131 1.84 -10.45 10.31
C THR A 131 2.73 -11.68 10.08
N ASP A 132 2.22 -12.72 9.42
CA ASP A 132 3.01 -13.94 9.14
C ASP A 132 4.16 -13.66 8.17
N LYS A 133 3.91 -12.83 7.13
CA LYS A 133 4.93 -12.41 6.16
C LYS A 133 6.00 -11.48 6.76
N LEU A 134 5.65 -10.66 7.75
CA LEU A 134 6.61 -9.82 8.48
C LEU A 134 7.46 -10.65 9.45
N ASN A 135 6.89 -11.67 10.08
CA ASN A 135 7.61 -12.61 10.95
C ASN A 135 8.54 -13.59 10.19
N GLU A 136 8.30 -13.85 8.90
CA GLU A 136 9.25 -14.61 8.06
C GLU A 136 10.47 -13.77 7.63
N LEU A 137 10.42 -12.44 7.77
CA LEU A 137 11.47 -11.52 7.36
C LEU A 137 12.27 -10.93 8.55
N LEU A 138 11.95 -11.34 9.78
CA LEU A 138 12.67 -11.06 11.03
C LEU A 138 13.25 -12.37 11.60
#